data_AF-A0A0B8P4U0-F1
#
_entry.id   AF-A0A0B8P4U0-F1
#
_cell.length_a   1.000
_cell.length_b   1.000
_cell.length_c   1.000
_cell.angle_alpha   90.00
_cell.angle_beta   90.00
_cell.angle_gamma   90.00
#
_symmetry.space_group_name_H-M   'P 1'
#
loop_
_entity.id
_entity.type
_entity.pdbx_description
1 polymer ?
#
loop_
_entity_poly.entity_id
_entity_poly.type
_entity_poly.pdbx_seq_one_letter_code
_entity_poly.pdbx_strand_id
1 'polypeptide(L)'
;MNRLAQFNQTLIELLQGKSLSQTGSLKAYQVANSIYRQNEAFEFFFEAKLPNFSSFELGAELGRDGEELLTMPVESGAIVFPNPGVELKQRAALIVKPCQPEFVDGNWSY
;
A
#
# COMPACT_ATOMS: atom_id res chain seq x y z
N MET A 1 -5.95 26.96 0.76
CA MET A 1 -6.51 25.93 -0.16
C MET A 1 -7.09 24.80 0.66
N ASN A 2 -8.34 24.42 0.43
CA ASN A 2 -8.92 23.23 1.06
C ASN A 2 -8.47 21.99 0.27
N ARG A 3 -7.55 21.21 0.85
CA ARG A 3 -6.93 20.01 0.24
C ARG A 3 -7.97 19.00 -0.27
N LEU A 4 -9.16 18.97 0.33
CA LEU A 4 -10.23 18.01 0.01
C LEU A 4 -11.36 18.62 -0.81
N ALA A 5 -11.26 19.88 -1.26
CA ALA A 5 -12.34 20.55 -1.98
C ALA A 5 -12.75 19.79 -3.26
N GLN A 6 -11.78 19.30 -4.02
CA GLN A 6 -12.03 18.54 -5.25
C GLN A 6 -12.73 17.22 -4.95
N PHE A 7 -12.23 16.45 -3.97
CA PHE A 7 -12.86 15.21 -3.53
C PHE A 7 -14.32 15.44 -3.11
N ASN A 8 -14.58 16.48 -2.31
CA ASN A 8 -15.92 16.79 -1.84
C ASN A 8 -16.87 17.17 -2.99
N GLN A 9 -16.40 17.97 -3.94
CA GLN A 9 -17.19 18.36 -5.10
C GLN A 9 -17.55 17.16 -5.98
N THR A 10 -16.56 16.31 -6.30
CA THR A 10 -16.79 15.10 -7.11
C THR A 10 -17.71 14.11 -6.42
N LEU A 11 -17.63 13.97 -5.09
CA LEU A 11 -18.56 13.15 -4.31
C LEU A 11 -20.00 13.67 -4.40
N ILE A 12 -20.21 14.98 -4.31
CA ILE A 12 -21.53 15.61 -4.46
C ILE A 12 -22.10 15.36 -5.86
N GLU A 13 -21.28 15.50 -6.91
CA GLU A 13 -21.68 15.23 -8.29
C GLU A 13 -22.12 13.77 -8.47
N LEU A 14 -21.34 12.83 -7.92
CA LEU A 14 -21.67 11.41 -7.93
C LEU A 14 -23.02 11.12 -7.25
N LEU A 15 -23.25 11.68 -6.07
CA LEU A 15 -24.51 11.51 -5.32
C LEU A 15 -25.71 12.13 -6.03
N GLN A 16 -25.50 13.18 -6.82
CA GLN A 16 -26.54 13.83 -7.60
C GLN A 16 -26.77 13.17 -8.97
N GLY A 17 -26.03 12.11 -9.31
CA GLY A 17 -26.08 11.48 -10.63
C GLY A 17 -25.65 12.40 -11.76
N LYS A 18 -24.84 13.44 -11.45
CA LYS A 18 -24.31 14.37 -12.44
C LYS A 18 -23.08 13.80 -13.11
N SER A 19 -22.76 14.32 -14.29
CA SER A 19 -21.46 14.06 -14.92
C SER A 19 -20.34 14.56 -13.99
N LEU A 20 -19.29 13.75 -13.83
CA LEU A 20 -18.17 14.07 -12.95
C LEU A 20 -17.25 15.08 -13.63
N SER A 21 -17.00 16.20 -12.97
CA SER A 21 -16.25 17.32 -13.53
C SER A 21 -14.73 17.09 -13.60
N GLN A 22 -14.22 16.00 -13.04
CA GLN A 22 -12.79 15.71 -12.92
C GLN A 22 -12.48 14.26 -13.30
N THR A 23 -11.58 14.10 -14.25
CA THR A 23 -10.96 12.83 -14.61
C THR A 23 -9.45 13.02 -14.55
N GLY A 24 -8.76 12.18 -13.78
CA GLY A 24 -7.32 12.24 -13.61
C GLY A 24 -6.73 10.84 -13.66
N SER A 25 -5.48 10.73 -14.09
CA SER A 25 -4.75 9.46 -14.04
C SER A 25 -4.43 9.14 -12.57
N LEU A 26 -4.84 7.96 -12.12
CA LEU A 26 -4.51 7.41 -10.81
C LEU A 26 -3.35 6.43 -10.96
N LYS A 27 -2.45 6.42 -9.98
CA LYS A 27 -1.45 5.36 -9.87
C LYS A 27 -2.13 4.12 -9.28
N ALA A 28 -2.07 3.02 -10.01
CA ALA A 28 -2.57 1.73 -9.55
C ALA A 28 -1.41 0.90 -8.96
N TYR A 29 -1.74 0.12 -7.94
CA TYR A 29 -0.82 -0.77 -7.26
C TYR A 29 -1.50 -2.12 -7.05
N GLN A 30 -0.72 -3.18 -7.15
CA GLN A 30 -1.12 -4.53 -6.75
C GLN A 30 -0.37 -4.93 -5.49
N VAL A 31 -1.00 -5.76 -4.65
CA VAL A 31 -0.34 -6.35 -3.48
C VAL A 31 0.59 -7.44 -3.98
N ALA A 32 1.89 -7.28 -3.75
CA ALA A 32 2.91 -8.25 -4.10
C ALA A 32 3.18 -9.24 -2.95
N ASN A 33 3.13 -8.76 -1.70
CA ASN A 33 3.31 -9.61 -0.52
C ASN A 33 2.65 -9.00 0.72
N SER A 34 2.46 -9.80 1.76
CA SER A 34 2.04 -9.36 3.10
C SER A 34 3.09 -9.77 4.12
N ILE A 35 3.49 -8.83 4.99
CA ILE A 35 4.38 -9.13 6.12
C ILE A 35 3.50 -9.41 7.33
N TYR A 36 3.68 -10.57 7.96
CA TYR A 36 2.99 -10.95 9.19
C TYR A 36 3.98 -10.92 10.35
N ARG A 37 3.48 -10.61 11.55
CA ARG A 37 4.24 -10.75 12.80
C ARG A 37 4.00 -12.14 13.36
N GLN A 38 4.96 -13.04 13.26
CA GLN A 38 4.85 -14.42 13.73
C GLN A 38 5.47 -14.63 15.10
N ASN A 39 6.51 -13.86 15.44
CA ASN A 39 7.24 -14.00 16.70
C ASN A 39 7.18 -12.72 17.54
N GLU A 40 7.49 -12.86 18.84
CA GLU A 40 7.58 -11.72 19.75
C GLU A 40 8.73 -10.77 19.37
N ALA A 41 9.85 -11.33 18.92
CA ALA A 41 11.03 -10.63 18.44
C ALA A 41 10.86 -10.14 16.98
N PHE A 42 9.83 -9.33 16.76
CA PHE A 42 9.54 -8.69 15.47
C PHE A 42 9.95 -7.21 15.49
N GLU A 43 10.67 -6.79 14.45
CA GLU A 43 11.04 -5.38 14.27
C GLU A 43 11.17 -5.02 12.78
N PHE A 44 10.89 -3.76 12.46
CA PHE A 44 11.26 -3.17 11.17
C PHE A 44 12.57 -2.40 11.31
N PHE A 45 13.40 -2.42 10.27
CA PHE A 45 14.68 -1.68 10.24
C PHE A 45 14.54 -0.25 9.71
N PHE A 46 13.33 0.15 9.30
CA PHE A 46 12.99 1.51 8.94
C PHE A 46 12.27 2.23 10.08
N GLU A 47 12.19 3.56 9.98
CA GLU A 47 11.57 4.39 11.02
C GLU A 47 10.10 4.04 11.28
N ALA A 48 9.68 4.11 12.55
CA ALA A 48 8.30 3.82 12.95
C ALA A 48 7.24 4.74 12.28
N LYS A 49 7.66 5.89 11.75
CA LYS A 49 6.80 6.85 11.03
C LYS A 49 7.03 6.84 9.51
N LEU A 50 7.51 5.72 8.96
CA LEU A 50 7.71 5.55 7.53
C LEU A 50 6.44 5.96 6.76
N PRO A 51 6.52 6.93 5.83
CA PRO A 51 5.38 7.30 4.99
C PRO A 51 4.87 6.11 4.18
N ASN A 52 3.55 5.99 4.02
CA ASN A 52 2.96 5.03 3.09
C ASN A 52 3.50 5.23 1.68
N PHE A 53 3.69 4.12 0.96
CA PHE A 53 4.30 4.07 -0.38
C PHE A 53 5.79 4.44 -0.41
N SER A 54 6.52 4.31 0.69
CA SER A 54 7.98 4.39 0.69
C SER A 54 8.57 3.16 -0.01
N SER A 55 9.39 3.39 -1.04
CA SER A 55 9.98 2.34 -1.88
C SER A 55 11.30 1.81 -1.34
N PHE A 56 11.57 0.53 -1.62
CA PHE A 56 12.83 -0.14 -1.33
C PHE A 56 13.30 -0.93 -2.55
N GLU A 57 14.62 -1.09 -2.67
CA GLU A 57 15.23 -1.91 -3.72
C GLU A 57 15.01 -3.41 -3.45
N LEU A 58 15.04 -4.22 -4.51
CA LEU A 58 14.98 -5.68 -4.39
C LEU A 58 16.09 -6.18 -3.45
N GLY A 59 15.72 -7.05 -2.49
CA GLY A 59 16.65 -7.61 -1.51
C GLY A 59 16.99 -6.67 -0.34
N ALA A 60 16.49 -5.43 -0.32
CA ALA A 60 16.69 -4.54 0.82
C ALA A 60 16.14 -5.17 2.11
N GLU A 61 16.89 -5.08 3.20
CA GLU A 61 16.50 -5.56 4.51
C GLU A 61 15.42 -4.63 5.11
N LEU A 62 14.24 -5.19 5.34
CA LEU A 62 13.07 -4.44 5.82
C LEU A 62 12.89 -4.57 7.32
N GLY A 63 13.37 -5.67 7.91
CA GLY A 63 13.16 -6.01 9.30
C GLY A 63 13.52 -7.45 9.61
N ARG A 64 13.11 -7.92 10.78
CA ARG A 64 13.31 -9.30 11.22
C ARG A 64 12.08 -9.78 11.97
N ASP A 65 11.76 -11.07 11.83
CA ASP A 65 10.75 -11.76 12.59
C ASP A 65 11.35 -13.02 13.24
N GLY A 66 11.71 -12.94 14.52
CA GLY A 66 12.47 -14.00 15.18
C GLY A 66 13.90 -14.09 14.62
N GLU A 67 14.25 -15.22 14.01
CA GLU A 67 15.54 -15.42 13.31
C GLU A 67 15.43 -15.11 11.81
N GLU A 68 14.22 -14.91 11.28
CA GLU A 68 13.99 -14.69 9.85
C GLU A 68 14.23 -13.23 9.45
N LEU A 69 15.14 -13.00 8.52
CA LEU A 69 15.36 -11.69 7.90
C LEU A 69 14.28 -11.42 6.85
N LEU A 70 13.55 -10.32 7.01
CA LEU A 70 12.53 -9.87 6.08
C LEU A 70 13.18 -8.98 5.02
N THR A 71 13.08 -9.35 3.74
CA THR A 71 13.64 -8.57 2.63
C THR A 71 12.57 -8.18 1.62
N MET A 72 12.84 -7.14 0.83
CA MET A 72 11.97 -6.73 -0.27
C MET A 72 12.01 -7.77 -1.39
N PRO A 73 10.91 -8.48 -1.70
CA PRO A 73 10.93 -9.63 -2.60
C PRO A 73 10.69 -9.26 -4.08
N VAL A 74 10.39 -7.99 -4.37
CA VAL A 74 10.04 -7.52 -5.71
C VAL A 74 10.76 -6.22 -6.03
N GLU A 75 11.05 -6.02 -7.32
CA GLU A 75 11.52 -4.73 -7.83
C GLU A 75 10.42 -3.67 -7.71
N SER A 76 10.82 -2.41 -7.49
CA SER A 76 9.90 -1.28 -7.32
C SER A 76 8.84 -1.49 -6.22
N GLY A 77 9.18 -2.29 -5.20
CA GLY A 77 8.29 -2.57 -4.08
C GLY A 77 8.22 -1.40 -3.09
N ALA A 78 7.04 -1.17 -2.53
CA ALA A 78 6.79 -0.13 -1.55
C ALA A 78 5.98 -0.65 -0.36
N ILE A 79 6.23 -0.08 0.82
CA ILE A 79 5.55 -0.45 2.07
C ILE A 79 4.28 0.37 2.27
N VAL A 80 3.19 -0.31 2.63
CA VAL A 80 1.88 0.31 2.95
C VAL A 80 1.35 -0.26 4.27
N PHE A 81 0.81 0.64 5.10
CA PHE A 81 0.33 0.37 6.47
C PHE A 81 1.35 -0.31 7.38
N PRO A 82 2.60 0.18 7.50
CA PRO A 82 3.56 -0.39 8.44
C PRO A 82 3.06 -0.19 9.88
N ASN A 83 2.93 -1.29 10.61
CA ASN A 83 2.59 -1.30 12.02
C ASN A 83 3.34 -2.45 12.71
N PRO A 84 4.48 -2.19 13.37
CA PRO A 84 5.21 -3.22 14.09
C PRO A 84 4.51 -3.65 15.40
N GLY A 85 3.56 -2.86 15.89
CA GLY A 85 2.84 -3.11 17.13
C GLY A 85 1.58 -3.96 16.97
N VAL A 86 1.37 -4.62 15.82
CA VAL A 86 0.24 -5.54 15.65
C VAL A 86 0.37 -6.75 16.57
N GLU A 87 -0.76 -7.36 16.91
CA GLU A 87 -0.79 -8.63 17.65
C GLU A 87 -0.07 -9.75 16.88
N LEU A 88 0.36 -10.79 17.60
CA LEU A 88 0.93 -11.98 16.97
C LEU A 88 -0.06 -12.59 15.95
N LYS A 89 0.50 -13.11 14.87
CA LYS A 89 -0.19 -13.69 13.70
C LYS A 89 -1.04 -12.70 12.90
N GLN A 90 -0.90 -11.40 13.17
CA GLN A 90 -1.56 -10.35 12.38
C GLN A 90 -0.59 -9.75 11.35
N ARG A 91 -1.18 -9.11 10.33
CA ARG A 91 -0.43 -8.48 9.25
C ARG A 91 0.18 -7.16 9.72
N ALA A 92 1.50 -7.06 9.69
CA ALA A 92 2.26 -5.88 10.08
C ALA A 92 2.44 -4.87 8.95
N ALA A 93 2.46 -5.30 7.68
CA ALA A 93 2.53 -4.41 6.52
C ALA A 93 2.08 -5.09 5.22
N LEU A 94 1.83 -4.29 4.19
CA LEU A 94 1.72 -4.73 2.80
C LEU A 94 2.96 -4.30 2.02
N ILE A 95 3.41 -5.17 1.13
CA ILE A 95 4.32 -4.82 0.04
C ILE A 95 3.48 -4.70 -1.22
N VAL A 96 3.51 -3.53 -1.84
CA VAL A 96 2.82 -3.24 -3.11
C VAL A 96 3.82 -2.93 -4.21
N LYS A 97 3.46 -3.19 -5.45
CA LYS A 97 4.20 -2.74 -6.63
C LYS A 97 3.27 -2.04 -7.61
N PRO A 98 3.74 -1.04 -8.39
CA PRO A 98 2.94 -0.43 -9.44
C PRO A 98 2.37 -1.49 -10.40
N CYS A 99 1.15 -1.28 -10.88
CA CYS A 99 0.54 -2.10 -11.92
C CYS A 99 -0.22 -1.24 -12.94
N GLN A 100 -0.54 -1.84 -14.07
CA GLN A 100 -1.44 -1.27 -15.07
C GLN A 100 -2.70 -2.14 -15.10
N PRO A 101 -3.78 -1.72 -14.42
CA PRO A 101 -4.98 -2.51 -14.36
C PRO A 101 -5.74 -2.42 -15.69
N GLU A 102 -6.28 -3.54 -16.13
CA GLU A 102 -7.11 -3.67 -17.32
C GLU A 102 -8.56 -3.87 -16.92
N PHE A 103 -9.49 -3.29 -17.69
CA PHE A 103 -10.92 -3.45 -17.47
C PHE A 103 -11.46 -4.50 -18.45
N VAL A 104 -11.72 -5.71 -17.95
CA VAL A 104 -12.13 -6.88 -18.73
C VAL A 104 -13.48 -7.38 -18.19
N ASP A 105 -14.46 -7.57 -19.07
CA ASP A 105 -15.79 -8.11 -18.73
C ASP A 105 -16.47 -7.41 -17.54
N GLY A 106 -16.33 -6.09 -17.43
CA GLY A 106 -16.92 -5.29 -16.35
C GLY A 106 -16.13 -5.29 -15.03
N ASN A 107 -14.93 -5.89 -15.00
CA ASN A 107 -14.09 -5.99 -13.80
C ASN A 107 -12.67 -5.48 -14.05
N TRP A 108 -12.02 -4.99 -13.00
CA TRP A 108 -10.61 -4.63 -13.03
C TRP A 108 -9.73 -5.86 -12.74
N SER A 109 -8.73 -6.10 -13.59
CA SER A 109 -7.70 -7.15 -13.45
C SER A 109 -6.31 -6.54 -13.53
N TYR A 110 -5.28 -7.22 -13.03
CA TYR A 110 -3.87 -6.80 -13.10
C TYR A 110 -2.92 -8.01 -13.20
#